data_AF-K1X357-F1
#
_entry.id   AF-K1X357-F1
#
_cell.length_a   1.000
_cell.length_b   1.000
_cell.length_c   1.000
_cell.angle_alpha   90.00
_cell.angle_beta   90.00
_cell.angle_gamma   90.00
#
_symmetry.space_group_name_H-M   'P 1'
#
loop_
_entity.id
_entity.type
_entity.pdbx_description
1 polymer ?
#
loop_
_entity_poly.entity_id
_entity_poly.type
_entity_poly.pdbx_seq_one_letter_code
_entity_poly.pdbx_strand_id
1 'polypeptide(L)'
;MKINAGAYDRVIRIFIGLVLFGVWYLRLADLWQILAYIAGLFLLLNGITGRCFTYEIFKINTCPLHPVSKVKVMIFSIILIVFGWSGLFFTSQTSQTSLANDIHQVNEHYKEVVFYAERWNKDTAIMHYEKLMSVFWMFYENSKNHVPAIIKNDKQFLPNLENIKTILDSVKDDLYTWNLTLVVSKLNVIDNVLQSIIIIQ
;
A
#
# COMPACT_ATOMS: atom_id res chain seq x y z
N MET A 1 -36.07 9.78 23.91
CA MET A 1 -35.66 10.67 22.80
C MET A 1 -36.34 10.20 21.51
N LYS A 2 -37.09 11.06 20.79
CA LYS A 2 -37.81 10.69 19.56
C LYS A 2 -36.83 10.30 18.45
N ILE A 3 -37.10 9.19 17.77
CA ILE A 3 -36.38 8.66 16.62
C ILE A 3 -36.97 9.29 15.34
N ASN A 4 -36.13 9.78 14.44
CA ASN A 4 -36.55 10.38 13.16
C ASN A 4 -36.07 9.62 11.91
N ALA A 5 -35.14 8.67 12.07
CA ALA A 5 -34.62 7.83 11.00
C ALA A 5 -35.19 6.39 11.04
N GLY A 6 -35.80 5.97 9.94
CA GLY A 6 -36.31 4.60 9.74
C GLY A 6 -35.20 3.54 9.66
N ALA A 7 -35.56 2.26 9.87
CA ALA A 7 -34.58 1.16 9.94
C ALA A 7 -33.74 1.02 8.66
N TYR A 8 -34.33 1.21 7.48
CA TYR A 8 -33.60 1.17 6.20
C TYR A 8 -32.57 2.31 6.08
N ASP A 9 -32.95 3.55 6.43
CA ASP A 9 -32.06 4.71 6.39
C ASP A 9 -30.85 4.52 7.32
N ARG A 10 -31.06 3.95 8.52
CA ARG A 10 -29.98 3.62 9.46
C ARG A 10 -29.01 2.59 8.92
N VAL A 11 -29.53 1.51 8.34
CA VAL A 11 -28.72 0.41 7.81
C VAL A 11 -27.86 0.89 6.64
N ILE A 12 -28.43 1.70 5.74
CA ILE A 12 -27.69 2.32 4.62
C ILE A 12 -26.59 3.24 5.14
N ARG A 13 -26.87 4.09 6.14
CA ARG A 13 -25.86 4.98 6.74
C ARG A 13 -24.72 4.22 7.42
N ILE A 14 -25.04 3.16 8.15
CA ILE A 14 -24.03 2.31 8.77
C ILE A 14 -23.15 1.67 7.69
N PHE A 15 -23.76 1.18 6.62
CA PHE A 15 -23.01 0.58 5.52
C PHE A 15 -22.08 1.57 4.83
N ILE A 16 -22.59 2.73 4.40
CA ILE A 16 -21.78 3.79 3.77
C ILE A 16 -20.69 4.26 4.74
N GLY A 17 -21.02 4.38 6.04
CA GLY A 17 -20.07 4.75 7.07
C GLY A 17 -18.93 3.73 7.23
N LEU A 18 -19.23 2.42 7.21
CA LEU A 18 -18.22 1.36 7.23
C LEU A 18 -17.36 1.36 5.96
N VAL A 19 -17.96 1.59 4.79
CA VAL A 19 -17.21 1.71 3.52
C VAL A 19 -16.22 2.88 3.58
N LEU A 20 -16.66 4.05 4.05
CA LEU A 20 -15.80 5.23 4.20
C LEU A 20 -14.70 5.03 5.26
N PHE A 21 -14.99 4.31 6.34
CA PHE A 21 -13.96 3.89 7.30
C PHE A 21 -12.93 2.93 6.68
N GLY A 22 -13.37 2.03 5.80
CA GLY A 22 -12.48 1.21 4.98
C GLY A 22 -11.59 2.05 4.08
N VAL A 23 -12.16 3.02 3.37
CA VAL A 23 -11.41 3.99 2.53
C VAL A 23 -10.39 4.78 3.36
N TRP A 24 -10.74 5.21 4.57
CA TRP A 24 -9.79 5.83 5.49
C TRP A 24 -8.65 4.89 5.88
N TYR A 25 -8.95 3.63 6.18
CA TYR A 25 -7.96 2.62 6.54
C TYR A 25 -6.96 2.36 5.40
N LEU A 26 -7.42 2.44 4.16
CA LEU A 26 -6.60 2.27 2.94
C LEU A 26 -5.57 3.38 2.68
N ARG A 27 -5.54 4.46 3.50
CA ARG A 27 -4.55 5.55 3.38
C ARG A 27 -4.42 6.14 1.97
N LEU A 28 -5.55 6.35 1.28
CA LEU A 28 -5.62 7.19 0.09
C LEU A 28 -5.17 8.63 0.42
N ALA A 29 -4.69 9.40 -0.55
CA ALA A 29 -4.07 10.73 -0.38
C ALA A 29 -4.56 11.58 0.82
N ASP A 30 -3.61 12.24 1.51
CA ASP A 30 -3.75 12.80 2.87
C ASP A 30 -5.07 13.54 3.18
N LEU A 31 -5.55 14.41 2.28
CA LEU A 31 -6.78 15.17 2.50
C LEU A 31 -8.06 14.32 2.39
N TRP A 32 -8.11 13.42 1.40
CA TRP A 32 -9.26 12.56 1.15
C TRP A 32 -9.44 11.52 2.25
N GLN A 33 -8.34 11.08 2.86
CA GLN A 33 -8.36 10.20 4.02
C GLN A 33 -9.07 10.85 5.22
N ILE A 34 -8.71 12.09 5.57
CA ILE A 34 -9.32 12.81 6.70
C ILE A 34 -10.82 13.03 6.44
N LEU A 35 -11.19 13.40 5.22
CA LEU A 35 -12.60 13.58 4.84
C LEU A 35 -13.38 12.27 4.94
N ALA A 36 -12.82 11.16 4.46
CA ALA A 36 -13.44 9.84 4.55
C ALA A 36 -13.66 9.41 6.01
N TYR A 37 -12.68 9.67 6.90
CA TYR A 37 -12.81 9.39 8.33
C TYR A 37 -13.96 10.16 8.97
N ILE A 38 -13.96 11.49 8.79
CA ILE A 38 -14.96 12.38 9.40
C ILE A 38 -16.36 12.03 8.89
N ALA A 39 -16.51 11.86 7.58
CA ALA A 39 -17.78 11.50 6.96
C ALA A 39 -18.25 10.10 7.40
N GLY A 40 -17.34 9.12 7.46
CA GLY A 40 -17.64 7.77 7.92
C GLY A 40 -18.11 7.73 9.36
N LEU A 41 -17.40 8.42 10.26
CA LEU A 41 -17.75 8.53 11.68
C LEU A 41 -19.11 9.22 11.87
N PHE A 42 -19.35 10.31 11.14
CA PHE A 42 -20.62 11.02 11.19
C PHE A 42 -21.79 10.14 10.75
N LEU A 43 -21.65 9.38 9.67
CA LEU A 43 -22.70 8.48 9.18
C LEU A 43 -22.97 7.31 10.14
N LEU A 44 -21.93 6.73 10.73
CA LEU A 44 -22.06 5.67 11.73
C LEU A 44 -22.82 6.15 12.97
N LEU A 45 -22.43 7.31 13.51
CA LEU A 45 -23.08 7.90 14.69
C LEU A 45 -24.56 8.20 14.44
N ASN A 46 -24.90 8.77 13.27
CA ASN A 46 -26.30 9.02 12.90
C ASN A 46 -27.09 7.71 12.70
N GLY A 47 -26.47 6.69 12.10
CA GLY A 47 -27.09 5.39 11.87
C GLY A 47 -27.38 4.62 13.16
N ILE A 48 -26.45 4.62 14.12
CA ILE A 48 -26.58 3.93 15.42
C ILE A 48 -27.61 4.63 16.32
N THR A 49 -27.49 5.95 16.47
CA THR A 49 -28.40 6.73 17.32
C THR A 49 -29.82 6.77 16.76
N GLY A 50 -29.97 6.56 15.45
CA GLY A 50 -31.27 6.65 14.78
C GLY A 50 -31.84 8.05 14.75
N ARG A 51 -30.97 9.03 14.99
CA ARG A 51 -31.22 10.45 14.97
C ARG A 51 -30.32 11.07 13.92
N CYS A 52 -30.94 11.58 12.87
CA CYS A 52 -30.25 12.35 11.86
C CYS A 52 -30.38 13.85 12.20
N PHE A 53 -29.25 14.50 12.49
CA PHE A 53 -29.23 15.92 12.87
C PHE A 53 -29.74 16.82 11.74
N THR A 54 -29.45 16.48 10.48
CA THR A 54 -29.96 17.25 9.33
C THR A 54 -31.48 17.11 9.19
N TYR A 55 -32.05 15.92 9.43
CA TYR A 55 -33.49 15.75 9.43
C TYR A 55 -34.18 16.46 10.60
N GLU A 56 -33.49 16.67 11.73
CA GLU A 56 -33.99 17.48 12.84
C GLU A 56 -34.05 18.97 12.47
N ILE A 57 -33.04 19.50 11.77
CA ILE A 57 -33.02 20.87 11.24
C ILE A 57 -34.12 21.08 10.18
N PHE A 58 -34.28 20.13 9.25
CA PHE A 58 -35.27 20.21 8.17
C PHE A 58 -36.66 19.66 8.54
N LYS A 59 -36.87 19.23 9.80
CA LYS A 59 -38.12 18.62 10.30
C LYS A 59 -38.64 17.43 9.46
N ILE A 60 -37.73 16.67 8.84
CA ILE A 60 -38.07 15.48 8.04
C ILE A 60 -38.12 14.25 8.97
N ASN A 61 -39.09 13.37 8.77
CA ASN A 61 -39.14 12.06 9.44
C ASN A 61 -39.20 10.96 8.38
N THR A 62 -38.17 10.10 8.33
CA THR A 62 -38.13 8.93 7.44
C THR A 62 -38.57 7.65 8.13
N CYS A 63 -39.17 7.75 9.32
CA CYS A 63 -39.78 6.64 10.03
C CYS A 63 -40.99 6.09 9.25
N PRO A 64 -40.98 4.82 8.79
CA PRO A 64 -42.18 4.19 8.30
C PRO A 64 -43.07 3.74 9.47
N LEU A 65 -44.39 3.83 9.30
CA LEU A 65 -45.39 3.29 10.22
C LEU A 65 -45.40 1.74 10.31
N HIS A 66 -44.57 1.03 9.52
CA HIS A 66 -44.56 -0.44 9.45
C HIS A 66 -43.25 -1.06 9.95
N PRO A 67 -43.32 -2.09 10.83
CA PRO A 67 -42.15 -2.78 11.32
C PRO A 67 -41.51 -3.63 10.22
N VAL A 68 -40.26 -3.34 9.91
CA VAL A 68 -39.46 -4.19 9.03
C VAL A 68 -39.12 -5.49 9.77
N SER A 69 -39.33 -6.64 9.14
CA SER A 69 -39.03 -7.94 9.76
C SER A 69 -37.55 -8.02 10.17
N LYS A 70 -37.31 -8.40 11.43
CA LYS A 70 -35.97 -8.59 12.01
C LYS A 70 -35.10 -9.54 11.17
N VAL A 71 -35.72 -10.49 10.46
CA VAL A 71 -35.03 -11.46 9.59
C VAL A 71 -34.39 -10.78 8.37
N LYS A 72 -35.07 -9.83 7.73
CA LYS A 72 -34.52 -9.12 6.56
C LYS A 72 -33.33 -8.23 6.93
N VAL A 73 -33.40 -7.61 8.12
CA VAL A 73 -32.28 -6.84 8.68
C VAL A 73 -31.11 -7.75 9.00
N MET A 74 -31.36 -8.92 9.59
CA MET A 74 -30.31 -9.89 9.92
C MET A 74 -29.59 -10.42 8.67
N ILE A 75 -30.33 -10.79 7.61
CA ILE A 75 -29.76 -11.28 6.35
C ILE A 75 -28.91 -10.20 5.68
N PHE A 76 -29.41 -8.96 5.61
CA PHE A 76 -28.66 -7.86 5.02
C PHE A 76 -27.37 -7.56 5.80
N SER A 77 -27.43 -7.54 7.14
CA SER A 77 -26.24 -7.36 7.98
C SER A 77 -25.23 -8.49 7.79
N ILE A 78 -25.66 -9.75 7.67
CA ILE A 78 -24.76 -10.89 7.40
C ILE A 78 -24.09 -10.72 6.04
N ILE A 79 -24.83 -10.34 5.00
CA ILE A 79 -24.27 -10.07 3.67
C ILE A 79 -23.22 -8.94 3.75
N LEU A 80 -23.53 -7.84 4.45
CA LEU A 80 -22.58 -6.74 4.61
C LEU A 80 -21.33 -7.11 5.41
N ILE A 81 -21.47 -7.98 6.41
CA ILE A 81 -20.33 -8.52 7.16
C ILE A 81 -19.51 -9.40 6.21
N VAL A 82 -20.10 -10.32 5.47
CA VAL A 82 -19.36 -11.18 4.52
C VAL A 82 -18.62 -10.36 3.45
N PHE A 83 -19.26 -9.35 2.86
CA PHE A 83 -18.63 -8.46 1.86
C PHE A 83 -17.65 -7.43 2.45
N GLY A 84 -17.88 -6.98 3.68
CA GLY A 84 -16.97 -6.06 4.38
C GLY A 84 -15.68 -6.75 4.83
N TRP A 85 -15.77 -8.03 5.20
CA TRP A 85 -14.62 -8.83 5.61
C TRP A 85 -13.69 -9.19 4.45
N SER A 86 -14.20 -9.34 3.22
CA SER A 86 -13.32 -9.51 2.06
C SER A 86 -12.42 -8.29 1.85
N GLY A 87 -12.92 -7.07 2.08
CA GLY A 87 -12.15 -5.83 1.91
C GLY A 87 -10.94 -5.70 2.84
N LEU A 88 -11.01 -6.20 4.07
CA LEU A 88 -9.90 -6.14 5.04
C LEU A 88 -8.79 -7.18 4.79
N PHE A 89 -9.08 -8.26 4.09
CA PHE A 89 -8.09 -9.29 3.74
C PHE A 89 -7.19 -8.89 2.57
N PHE A 90 -7.68 -8.08 1.62
CA PHE A 90 -6.90 -7.69 0.44
C PHE A 90 -5.77 -6.70 0.75
N THR A 91 -5.87 -5.92 1.82
CA THR A 91 -4.98 -4.79 2.07
C THR A 91 -3.66 -5.19 2.71
N SER A 92 -3.67 -6.20 3.58
CA SER A 92 -2.45 -6.71 4.22
C SER A 92 -1.58 -7.53 3.26
N GLN A 93 -2.19 -8.19 2.26
CA GLN A 93 -1.49 -9.03 1.29
C GLN A 93 -0.77 -8.20 0.20
N THR A 94 -1.34 -7.08 -0.23
CA THR A 94 -0.84 -6.30 -1.38
C THR A 94 0.45 -5.53 -1.07
N SER A 95 0.64 -5.06 0.17
CA SER A 95 1.83 -4.26 0.54
C SER A 95 3.11 -5.11 0.70
N GLN A 96 2.99 -6.33 1.25
CA GLN A 96 4.16 -7.19 1.48
C GLN A 96 4.66 -7.87 0.20
N THR A 97 3.72 -8.24 -0.69
CA THR A 97 4.03 -8.86 -1.98
C THR A 97 4.77 -7.91 -2.91
N SER A 98 4.46 -6.61 -2.87
CA SER A 98 5.19 -5.60 -3.66
C SER A 98 6.66 -5.51 -3.23
N LEU A 99 6.96 -5.40 -1.93
CA LEU A 99 8.34 -5.26 -1.45
C LEU A 99 9.22 -6.47 -1.81
N ALA A 100 8.72 -7.69 -1.57
CA ALA A 100 9.45 -8.92 -1.92
C ALA A 100 9.67 -9.06 -3.43
N ASN A 101 8.66 -8.69 -4.23
CA ASN A 101 8.76 -8.71 -5.69
C ASN A 101 9.74 -7.64 -6.23
N ASP A 102 9.75 -6.45 -5.63
CA ASP A 102 10.66 -5.37 -6.02
C ASP A 102 12.11 -5.75 -5.69
N ILE A 103 12.38 -6.27 -4.48
CA ILE A 103 13.70 -6.77 -4.10
C ILE A 103 14.14 -7.93 -5.00
N HIS A 104 13.22 -8.84 -5.34
CA HIS A 104 13.50 -9.96 -6.24
C HIS A 104 13.97 -9.47 -7.62
N GLN A 105 13.25 -8.54 -8.24
CA GLN A 105 13.61 -8.00 -9.56
C GLN A 105 14.94 -7.22 -9.51
N VAL A 106 15.19 -6.43 -8.45
CA VAL A 106 16.48 -5.75 -8.26
C VAL A 106 17.61 -6.78 -8.16
N ASN A 107 17.43 -7.82 -7.34
CA ASN A 107 18.42 -8.89 -7.14
C ASN A 107 18.68 -9.70 -8.42
N GLU A 108 17.63 -9.99 -9.20
CA GLU A 108 17.75 -10.68 -10.48
C GLU A 108 18.62 -9.87 -11.45
N HIS A 109 18.23 -8.63 -11.77
CA HIS A 109 18.97 -7.83 -12.73
C HIS A 109 20.38 -7.48 -12.26
N TYR A 110 20.57 -7.27 -10.96
CA TYR A 110 21.90 -7.09 -10.37
C TYR A 110 22.82 -8.29 -10.67
N LYS A 111 22.33 -9.52 -10.44
CA LYS A 111 23.11 -10.74 -10.71
C LYS A 111 23.42 -10.91 -12.19
N GLU A 112 22.49 -10.55 -13.07
CA GLU A 112 22.72 -10.58 -14.51
C GLU A 112 23.84 -9.62 -14.92
N VAL A 113 23.88 -8.40 -14.37
CA VAL A 113 24.97 -7.44 -14.65
C VAL A 113 26.32 -8.03 -14.24
N VAL A 114 26.42 -8.56 -13.01
CA VAL A 114 27.66 -9.19 -12.52
C VAL A 114 28.07 -10.37 -13.42
N PHE A 115 27.13 -11.27 -13.72
CA PHE A 115 27.35 -12.46 -14.53
C PHE A 115 27.90 -12.15 -15.94
N TYR A 116 27.39 -11.10 -16.59
CA TYR A 116 27.87 -10.71 -17.92
C TYR A 116 29.14 -9.88 -17.86
N ALA A 117 29.32 -9.04 -16.83
CA ALA A 117 30.56 -8.30 -16.60
C ALA A 117 31.76 -9.24 -16.36
N GLU A 118 31.58 -10.32 -15.59
CA GLU A 118 32.59 -11.36 -15.38
C GLU A 118 33.02 -12.06 -16.67
N ARG A 119 32.10 -12.18 -17.63
CA ARG A 119 32.35 -12.80 -18.96
C ARG A 119 32.91 -11.81 -19.98
N TRP A 120 33.24 -10.59 -19.57
CA TRP A 120 33.68 -9.52 -20.47
C TRP A 120 32.65 -9.20 -21.56
N ASN A 121 31.37 -9.52 -21.35
CA ASN A 121 30.28 -9.20 -22.27
C ASN A 121 29.65 -7.86 -21.89
N LYS A 122 30.32 -6.78 -22.32
CA LYS A 122 29.95 -5.40 -22.00
C LYS A 122 28.54 -5.02 -22.48
N ASP A 123 28.21 -5.31 -23.74
CA ASP A 123 26.96 -4.82 -24.33
C ASP A 123 25.74 -5.43 -23.64
N THR A 124 25.81 -6.73 -23.32
CA THR A 124 24.77 -7.39 -22.53
C THR A 124 24.75 -6.90 -21.08
N ALA A 125 25.92 -6.68 -20.45
CA ALA A 125 25.97 -6.11 -19.10
C ALA A 125 25.34 -4.71 -19.02
N ILE A 126 25.57 -3.85 -20.01
CA ILE A 126 24.94 -2.51 -20.09
C ILE A 126 23.42 -2.63 -20.23
N MET A 127 22.93 -3.54 -21.08
CA MET A 127 21.49 -3.77 -21.26
C MET A 127 20.81 -4.18 -19.94
N HIS A 128 21.42 -5.09 -19.18
CA HIS A 128 20.88 -5.49 -17.87
C HIS A 128 21.06 -4.39 -16.81
N TYR A 129 22.11 -3.56 -16.91
CA TYR A 129 22.30 -2.42 -16.03
C TYR A 129 21.22 -1.35 -16.22
N GLU A 130 20.80 -1.09 -17.45
CA GLU A 130 19.69 -0.17 -17.72
C GLU A 130 18.37 -0.68 -17.12
N LYS A 131 18.08 -1.98 -17.25
CA LYS A 131 16.92 -2.62 -16.60
C LYS A 131 17.00 -2.55 -15.08
N LEU A 132 18.16 -2.87 -14.51
CA LEU A 132 18.44 -2.75 -13.08
C LEU A 132 18.16 -1.34 -12.57
N MET A 133 18.71 -0.32 -13.23
CA MET A 133 18.48 1.07 -12.86
C MET A 133 17.01 1.46 -12.94
N SER A 134 16.30 1.02 -13.98
CA SER A 134 14.86 1.28 -14.12
C SER A 134 14.06 0.69 -12.95
N VAL A 135 14.27 -0.60 -12.64
CA VAL A 135 13.56 -1.29 -11.54
C VAL A 135 13.95 -0.70 -10.19
N PHE A 136 15.25 -0.48 -9.97
CA PHE A 136 15.76 0.08 -8.72
C PHE A 136 15.23 1.49 -8.45
N TRP A 137 15.12 2.34 -9.47
CA TRP A 137 14.64 3.71 -9.31
C TRP A 137 13.16 3.74 -8.89
N MET A 138 12.32 2.89 -9.51
CA MET A 138 10.93 2.74 -9.09
C MET A 138 10.81 2.26 -7.64
N PHE A 139 11.60 1.25 -7.28
CA PHE A 139 11.66 0.72 -5.92
C PHE A 139 12.13 1.77 -4.90
N TYR A 140 13.17 2.53 -5.22
CA TYR A 140 13.74 3.58 -4.37
C TYR A 140 12.73 4.70 -4.11
N GLU A 141 12.10 5.24 -5.15
CA GLU A 141 11.10 6.31 -5.00
C GLU A 141 9.86 5.84 -4.24
N ASN A 142 9.40 4.62 -4.50
CA ASN A 142 8.29 4.03 -3.75
C ASN A 142 8.68 3.88 -2.27
N SER A 143 9.88 3.39 -1.98
CA SER A 143 10.39 3.21 -0.61
C SER A 143 10.60 4.52 0.14
N LYS A 144 10.97 5.61 -0.56
CA LYS A 144 11.13 6.95 0.02
C LYS A 144 9.80 7.59 0.38
N ASN A 145 8.79 7.43 -0.47
CA ASN A 145 7.46 7.99 -0.25
C ASN A 145 6.62 7.11 0.70
N HIS A 146 6.83 5.80 0.68
CA HIS A 146 6.08 4.82 1.45
C HIS A 146 6.98 3.71 1.98
N VAL A 147 7.47 3.88 3.22
CA VAL A 147 8.23 2.82 3.90
C VAL A 147 7.28 1.69 4.31
N PRO A 148 7.47 0.46 3.82
CA PRO A 148 6.65 -0.69 4.17
C PRO A 148 6.60 -0.93 5.68
N ALA A 149 5.43 -1.34 6.19
CA ALA A 149 5.19 -1.45 7.63
C ALA A 149 6.16 -2.40 8.36
N ILE A 150 6.62 -3.46 7.69
CA ILE A 150 7.55 -4.47 8.25
C ILE A 150 8.89 -3.84 8.61
N ILE A 151 9.39 -2.93 7.76
CA ILE A 151 10.71 -2.30 7.87
C ILE A 151 10.65 -0.87 8.40
N LYS A 152 9.47 -0.41 8.83
CA LYS A 152 9.28 0.96 9.35
C LYS A 152 10.16 1.29 10.57
N ASN A 153 10.53 0.27 11.35
CA ASN A 153 11.40 0.43 12.52
C ASN A 153 12.89 0.27 12.20
N ASP A 154 13.23 -0.15 10.98
CA ASP A 154 14.62 -0.25 10.53
C ASP A 154 15.14 1.12 10.10
N LYS A 155 16.01 1.70 10.94
CA LYS A 155 16.62 3.01 10.68
C LYS A 155 17.69 2.95 9.59
N GLN A 156 18.20 1.77 9.26
CA GLN A 156 19.27 1.59 8.28
C GLN A 156 18.74 1.31 6.88
N PHE A 157 17.46 0.96 6.72
CA PHE A 157 16.88 0.65 5.41
C PHE A 157 17.09 1.76 4.37
N LEU A 158 16.65 3.00 4.66
CA LEU A 158 16.82 4.13 3.74
C LEU A 158 18.30 4.51 3.50
N PRO A 159 19.16 4.61 4.53
CA PRO A 159 20.60 4.79 4.34
C PRO A 159 21.25 3.72 3.46
N ASN A 160 20.86 2.45 3.63
CA ASN A 160 21.37 1.35 2.82
C ASN A 160 20.95 1.47 1.35
N LEU A 161 19.69 1.85 1.09
CA LEU A 161 19.23 2.13 -0.27
C LEU A 161 19.96 3.31 -0.91
N GLU A 162 20.24 4.37 -0.14
CA GLU A 162 21.02 5.52 -0.62
C GLU A 162 22.46 5.12 -0.99
N ASN A 163 23.07 4.24 -0.19
CA ASN A 163 24.38 3.69 -0.49
C ASN A 163 24.35 2.84 -1.77
N ILE A 164 23.35 1.96 -1.94
CA ILE A 164 23.18 1.18 -3.18
C ILE A 164 23.03 2.10 -4.38
N LYS A 165 22.19 3.15 -4.28
CA LYS A 165 22.02 4.14 -5.35
C LYS A 165 23.36 4.78 -5.75
N THR A 166 24.15 5.19 -4.76
CA THR A 166 25.45 5.81 -5.00
C THR A 166 26.42 4.85 -5.71
N ILE A 167 26.44 3.58 -5.30
CA ILE A 167 27.25 2.55 -5.96
C ILE A 167 26.81 2.37 -7.41
N LEU A 168 25.51 2.19 -7.65
CA LEU A 168 24.94 1.99 -8.98
C LEU A 168 25.19 3.19 -9.91
N ASP A 169 25.07 4.42 -9.40
CA ASP A 169 25.40 5.63 -10.15
C ASP A 169 26.88 5.63 -10.56
N SER A 170 27.78 5.20 -9.68
CA SER A 170 29.22 5.12 -9.97
C SER A 170 29.60 3.99 -10.94
N VAL A 171 28.81 2.91 -10.99
CA VAL A 171 29.04 1.75 -11.86
C VAL A 171 28.77 2.09 -13.32
N LYS A 172 27.90 3.08 -13.57
CA LYS A 172 27.59 3.55 -14.93
C LYS A 172 28.86 3.86 -15.70
N ASP A 173 29.69 4.75 -15.17
CA ASP A 173 30.88 5.24 -15.86
C ASP A 173 31.91 4.11 -16.10
N ASP A 174 32.03 3.18 -15.14
CA ASP A 174 32.95 2.04 -15.26
C ASP A 174 32.52 1.04 -16.34
N LEU A 175 31.20 0.81 -16.49
CA LEU A 175 30.65 0.00 -17.58
C LEU A 175 30.97 0.61 -18.95
N TYR A 176 30.83 1.93 -19.09
CA TYR A 176 31.12 2.61 -20.35
C TYR A 176 32.62 2.71 -20.67
N THR A 177 33.49 2.76 -19.64
CA THR A 177 34.95 2.88 -19.77
C THR A 177 35.70 1.54 -19.82
N TRP A 178 35.00 0.41 -20.01
CA TRP A 178 35.59 -0.94 -20.13
C TRP A 178 36.27 -1.48 -18.86
N ASN A 179 35.97 -0.91 -17.69
CA ASN A 179 36.54 -1.35 -16.41
C ASN A 179 35.67 -2.41 -15.71
N LEU A 180 35.43 -3.55 -16.37
CA LEU A 180 34.48 -4.57 -15.91
C LEU A 180 34.89 -5.24 -14.59
N THR A 181 36.18 -5.35 -14.29
CA THR A 181 36.66 -5.86 -12.99
C THR A 181 36.26 -4.94 -11.85
N LEU A 182 36.35 -3.62 -12.04
CA LEU A 182 35.91 -2.65 -11.05
C LEU A 182 34.39 -2.66 -10.87
N VAL A 183 33.64 -2.83 -11.97
CA VAL A 183 32.19 -3.01 -11.93
C VAL A 183 31.81 -4.19 -11.04
N VAL A 184 32.36 -5.38 -11.29
CA VAL A 184 32.08 -6.59 -10.48
C VAL A 184 32.44 -6.35 -9.01
N SER A 185 33.60 -5.75 -8.74
CA SER A 185 34.03 -5.45 -7.38
C SER A 185 33.08 -4.51 -6.64
N LYS A 186 32.59 -3.45 -7.30
CA LYS A 186 31.64 -2.49 -6.71
C LYS A 186 30.27 -3.11 -6.49
N LEU A 187 29.80 -3.87 -7.47
CA LEU A 187 28.51 -4.53 -7.42
C LEU A 187 28.47 -5.58 -6.30
N ASN A 188 29.51 -6.39 -6.10
CA ASN A 188 29.55 -7.39 -5.03
C ASN A 188 29.33 -6.83 -3.60
N VAL A 189 29.55 -5.53 -3.37
CA VAL A 189 29.21 -4.87 -2.11
C VAL A 189 27.69 -4.81 -1.88
N ILE A 190 26.90 -4.68 -2.95
CA ILE A 190 25.44 -4.62 -2.93
C ILE A 190 24.84 -5.94 -2.45
N ASP A 191 25.45 -7.09 -2.75
CA ASP A 191 24.93 -8.41 -2.36
C ASP A 191 24.73 -8.51 -0.84
N ASN A 192 25.72 -8.09 -0.06
CA ASN A 192 25.62 -8.06 1.41
C ASN A 192 24.47 -7.18 1.91
N VAL A 193 24.22 -6.05 1.24
CA VAL A 193 23.16 -5.12 1.62
C VAL A 193 21.78 -5.68 1.23
N LEU A 194 21.62 -6.23 0.02
CA LEU A 194 20.36 -6.84 -0.41
C LEU A 194 20.00 -8.06 0.45
N GLN A 195 20.97 -8.91 0.79
CA GLN A 195 20.75 -10.04 1.69
C GLN A 195 20.26 -9.58 3.07
N SER A 196 20.81 -8.47 3.60
CA SER A 196 20.36 -7.92 4.88
C SER A 196 18.89 -7.47 4.86
N ILE A 197 18.40 -6.99 3.71
CA ILE A 197 17.01 -6.57 3.52
C ILE A 197 16.08 -7.78 3.37
N ILE A 198 16.51 -8.82 2.65
CA ILE A 198 15.75 -10.06 2.44
C ILE A 198 15.51 -10.80 3.77
N ILE A 199 16.48 -10.82 4.69
CA ILE A 199 16.37 -11.51 5.99
C ILE A 199 15.30 -10.87 6.91
N ILE A 200 14.92 -9.61 6.68
CA ILE A 200 13.93 -8.89 7.49
C ILE A 200 12.48 -9.18 7.04
N GLN A 201 12.29 -9.77 5.86
CA GLN A 201 10.98 -10.16 5.31
C GLN A 201 10.51 -11.51 5.84
#